data_AF-A0A7S0FVH5-F1
#
_entry.id   AF-A0A7S0FVH5-F1
#
_cell.length_a   1.000
_cell.length_b   1.000
_cell.length_c   1.000
_cell.angle_alpha   90.00
_cell.angle_beta   90.00
_cell.angle_gamma   90.00
#
_symmetry.space_group_name_H-M   'P 1'
#
loop_
_entity.id
_entity.type
_entity.pdbx_description
1 polymer ?
#
loop_
_entity_poly.entity_id
_entity_poly.type
_entity_poly.pdbx_seq_one_letter_code
_entity_poly.pdbx_strand_id
1 'polypeptide(L)'
;ASSMSVNLAAECFDVWPLLIYPCKEFDHGPIAGQLRPPRPEQLCPGSRYPQWGMFFDLGLYGAPGYLLREEPYNPSNAFRRFIDFVKRVGGHPFLYADQFFTEEEFEEFFDLALWRKCRAKYHADGNFPTLWEKVRPEVDILKIGDVTLFENKKHA
;
A
#
# COMPACT_ATOMS: atom_id res chain seq x y z
N ALA A 1 -5.05 2.49 15.29
CA ALA A 1 -4.78 2.61 13.85
C ALA A 1 -6.03 2.37 12.99
N SER A 2 -6.85 1.36 13.29
CA SER A 2 -7.99 0.95 12.44
C SER A 2 -9.02 2.06 12.17
N SER A 3 -9.54 2.74 13.20
CA SER A 3 -10.48 3.87 12.98
C SER A 3 -9.85 5.02 12.18
N MET A 4 -8.57 5.31 12.42
CA MET A 4 -7.85 6.34 11.66
C MET A 4 -7.71 5.98 10.18
N SER A 5 -7.48 4.70 9.85
CA SER A 5 -7.37 4.27 8.45
C SER A 5 -8.69 4.41 7.68
N VAL A 6 -9.82 4.09 8.32
CA VAL A 6 -11.15 4.22 7.71
C VAL A 6 -11.51 5.68 7.52
N ASN A 7 -11.27 6.52 8.53
CA ASN A 7 -11.51 7.96 8.42
C ASN A 7 -10.64 8.60 7.34
N LEU A 8 -9.36 8.25 7.30
CA LEU A 8 -8.45 8.76 6.28
C LEU A 8 -8.84 8.28 4.88
N ALA A 9 -9.29 7.03 4.73
CA ALA A 9 -9.80 6.54 3.45
C ALA A 9 -11.06 7.29 3.01
N ALA A 10 -12.00 7.54 3.93
CA ALA A 10 -13.19 8.33 3.65
C ALA A 10 -12.84 9.76 3.21
N GLU A 11 -11.90 10.42 3.90
CA GLU A 11 -11.43 11.76 3.52
C GLU A 11 -10.66 11.79 2.18
N CYS A 12 -9.80 10.80 1.94
CA CYS A 12 -8.97 10.78 0.75
C CYS A 12 -9.77 10.37 -0.50
N PHE A 13 -10.74 9.47 -0.38
CA PHE A 13 -11.34 8.83 -1.55
C PHE A 13 -12.85 8.96 -1.60
N ASP A 14 -13.54 9.08 -0.45
CA ASP A 14 -15.00 9.07 -0.38
C ASP A 14 -15.63 7.93 -1.20
N VAL A 15 -15.10 6.72 -1.00
CA VAL A 15 -15.49 5.50 -1.70
C VAL A 15 -16.24 4.57 -0.75
N TRP A 16 -17.38 4.04 -1.22
CA TRP A 16 -18.20 3.10 -0.48
C TRP A 16 -18.80 2.05 -1.44
N PRO A 17 -19.00 0.79 -0.98
CA PRO A 17 -18.67 0.25 0.34
C PRO A 17 -17.17 -0.05 0.53
N LEU A 18 -16.74 -0.18 1.80
CA LEU A 18 -15.39 -0.61 2.16
C LEU A 18 -15.35 -2.13 2.40
N LEU A 19 -14.33 -2.80 1.88
CA LEU A 19 -14.00 -4.17 2.27
C LEU A 19 -13.09 -4.13 3.49
N ILE A 20 -13.48 -4.79 4.58
CA ILE A 20 -12.65 -4.90 5.79
C ILE A 20 -12.70 -6.33 6.30
N TYR A 21 -11.55 -6.97 6.44
CA TYR A 21 -11.46 -8.27 7.11
C TYR A 21 -10.13 -8.42 7.86
N PRO A 22 -10.13 -9.11 9.02
CA PRO A 22 -8.94 -9.27 9.85
C PRO A 22 -7.97 -10.29 9.23
N CYS A 23 -6.68 -10.01 9.36
CA CYS A 23 -5.57 -10.85 8.90
C CYS A 23 -4.58 -11.08 10.04
N LYS A 24 -4.06 -12.30 10.15
CA LYS A 24 -2.92 -12.59 11.02
C LYS A 24 -1.64 -12.55 10.20
N GLU A 25 -0.70 -11.74 10.65
CA GLU A 25 0.65 -11.74 10.09
C GLU A 25 1.61 -12.35 11.10
N PHE A 26 2.37 -13.35 10.67
CA PHE A 26 3.25 -14.13 11.53
C PHE A 26 4.70 -13.67 11.37
N ASP A 27 5.41 -13.62 12.49
CA ASP A 27 6.85 -13.51 12.53
C ASP A 27 7.46 -14.88 12.24
N HIS A 28 7.97 -15.05 11.01
CA HIS A 28 8.70 -16.24 10.58
C HIS A 28 10.22 -16.10 10.75
N GLY A 29 10.70 -15.05 11.43
CA GLY A 29 12.12 -14.78 11.66
C GLY A 29 12.81 -13.99 10.54
N PRO A 30 14.15 -13.98 10.51
CA PRO A 30 14.94 -13.01 9.72
C PRO A 30 14.87 -13.15 8.19
N ILE A 31 14.36 -14.26 7.67
CA ILE A 31 14.24 -14.50 6.22
C ILE A 31 12.83 -15.04 5.97
N ALA A 32 11.86 -14.12 6.06
CA ALA A 32 10.45 -14.43 6.07
C ALA A 32 9.74 -13.78 4.87
N GLY A 33 9.52 -14.55 3.80
CA GLY A 33 8.68 -14.12 2.68
C GLY A 33 9.03 -12.73 2.13
N GLN A 34 7.99 -11.96 1.79
CA GLN A 34 8.10 -10.58 1.29
C GLN A 34 7.69 -9.53 2.34
N LEU A 35 6.90 -9.92 3.34
CA LEU A 35 6.45 -9.02 4.40
C LEU A 35 7.44 -9.04 5.55
N ARG A 36 7.75 -7.86 6.07
CA ARG A 36 8.51 -7.76 7.32
C ARG A 36 7.69 -8.34 8.47
N PRO A 37 8.34 -8.92 9.49
CA PRO A 37 7.62 -9.35 10.68
C PRO A 37 6.90 -8.15 11.32
N PRO A 38 5.75 -8.38 12.00
CA PRO A 38 5.09 -7.34 12.76
C PRO A 38 6.07 -6.68 13.75
N ARG A 39 6.01 -5.36 13.89
CA ARG A 39 6.80 -4.60 14.86
C ARG A 39 6.49 -5.07 16.28
N PRO A 40 7.41 -4.95 17.25
CA PRO A 40 7.18 -5.38 18.63
C PRO A 40 5.86 -4.85 19.24
N GLU A 41 5.51 -3.60 18.97
CA GLU A 41 4.27 -2.97 19.42
C GLU A 41 2.99 -3.44 18.70
N GLN A 42 3.14 -4.16 17.57
CA GLN A 42 2.03 -4.72 16.79
C GLN A 42 1.73 -6.19 17.13
N LEU A 43 2.60 -6.83 17.93
CA LEU A 43 2.41 -8.23 18.31
C LEU A 43 1.19 -8.40 19.22
N CYS A 44 0.42 -9.46 18.96
CA CYS A 44 -0.72 -9.80 19.77
C CYS A 44 -0.26 -10.24 21.18
N PRO A 45 -0.81 -9.66 22.26
CA PRO A 45 -0.47 -10.03 23.63
C PRO A 45 -0.67 -11.53 23.86
N GLY A 46 0.35 -12.20 24.40
CA GLY A 46 0.31 -13.64 24.67
C GLY A 46 0.43 -14.53 23.43
N SER A 47 0.74 -13.96 22.25
CA SER A 47 1.11 -14.77 21.09
C SER A 47 2.32 -15.65 21.42
N ARG A 48 2.28 -16.91 20.96
CA ARG A 48 3.35 -17.90 21.12
C ARG A 48 3.99 -18.16 19.77
N TYR A 49 5.19 -18.72 19.75
CA TYR A 49 5.94 -18.98 18.53
C TYR A 49 5.15 -19.81 17.49
N PRO A 50 5.06 -19.37 16.21
CA PRO A 50 5.52 -18.07 15.71
C PRO A 50 4.64 -16.93 16.23
N GLN A 51 5.27 -15.87 16.75
CA GLN A 51 4.57 -14.68 17.22
C GLN A 51 3.80 -14.05 16.06
N TRP A 52 2.73 -13.30 16.35
CA TRP A 52 1.90 -12.73 15.28
C TRP A 52 1.26 -11.42 15.71
N GLY A 53 1.01 -10.56 14.73
CA GLY A 53 0.26 -9.31 14.88
C GLY A 53 -1.11 -9.41 14.20
N MET A 54 -2.08 -8.63 14.69
CA MET A 54 -3.39 -8.50 14.05
C MET A 54 -3.38 -7.32 13.09
N PHE A 55 -3.63 -7.61 11.82
CA PHE A 55 -3.79 -6.65 10.74
C PHE A 55 -5.20 -6.77 10.17
N PHE A 56 -5.53 -5.95 9.19
CA PHE A 56 -6.75 -6.09 8.41
C PHE A 56 -6.48 -5.61 6.99
N ASP A 57 -7.15 -6.23 6.04
CA ASP A 57 -7.26 -5.70 4.69
C ASP A 57 -8.30 -4.57 4.69
N LEU A 58 -7.98 -3.47 4.02
CA LEU A 58 -8.87 -2.36 3.73
C LEU A 58 -8.94 -2.16 2.21
N GLY A 59 -9.95 -2.76 1.60
CA GLY A 59 -10.21 -2.66 0.17
C GLY A 59 -11.12 -1.49 -0.17
N LEU A 60 -10.63 -0.60 -1.04
CA LEU A 60 -11.38 0.53 -1.59
C LEU A 60 -11.74 0.20 -3.04
N TYR A 61 -13.02 0.00 -3.33
CA TYR A 61 -13.48 -0.41 -4.65
C TYR A 61 -14.41 0.63 -5.28
N GLY A 62 -14.05 1.08 -6.48
CA GLY A 62 -14.84 2.03 -7.26
C GLY A 62 -14.11 3.33 -7.53
N ALA A 63 -14.81 4.26 -8.19
CA ALA A 63 -14.29 5.59 -8.43
C ALA A 63 -14.48 6.47 -7.17
N PRO A 64 -13.49 7.29 -6.80
CA PRO A 64 -13.63 8.29 -5.74
C PRO A 64 -14.93 9.11 -5.85
N GLY A 65 -15.61 9.31 -4.72
CA GLY A 65 -16.89 10.05 -4.68
C GLY A 65 -16.77 11.46 -5.24
N TYR A 66 -15.64 12.13 -4.97
CA TYR A 66 -15.30 13.43 -5.52
C TYR A 66 -15.29 13.44 -7.06
N LEU A 67 -14.78 12.37 -7.70
CA LEU A 67 -14.81 12.24 -9.16
C LEU A 67 -16.23 12.05 -9.68
N LEU A 68 -17.03 11.21 -9.02
CA LEU A 68 -18.42 10.95 -9.41
C LEU A 68 -19.30 12.20 -9.32
N ARG A 69 -18.98 13.11 -8.40
CA ARG A 69 -19.66 14.41 -8.25
C ARG A 69 -18.99 15.55 -9.01
N GLU A 70 -17.94 15.26 -9.77
CA GLU A 70 -17.16 16.26 -10.53
C GLU A 70 -16.63 17.41 -9.65
N GLU A 71 -16.25 17.10 -8.40
CA GLU A 71 -15.67 18.02 -7.44
C GLU A 71 -14.15 18.13 -7.61
N PRO A 72 -13.53 19.27 -7.23
CA PRO A 72 -12.09 19.41 -7.23
C PRO A 72 -11.37 18.28 -6.50
N TYR A 73 -10.63 17.46 -7.23
CA TYR A 73 -9.99 16.27 -6.68
C TYR A 73 -8.63 15.98 -7.31
N ASN A 74 -7.65 15.74 -6.45
CA ASN A 74 -6.33 15.30 -6.87
C ASN A 74 -6.09 13.86 -6.41
N PRO A 75 -6.15 12.86 -7.31
CA PRO A 75 -5.97 11.46 -6.95
C PRO A 75 -4.55 11.18 -6.46
N SER A 76 -3.53 11.75 -7.08
CA SER A 76 -2.12 11.54 -6.71
C SER A 76 -1.85 11.97 -5.27
N ASN A 77 -2.32 13.16 -4.88
CA ASN A 77 -2.16 13.68 -3.53
C ASN A 77 -2.96 12.88 -2.49
N ALA A 78 -4.18 12.45 -2.84
CA ALA A 78 -4.98 11.58 -1.98
C ALA A 78 -4.30 10.22 -1.72
N PHE A 79 -3.80 9.57 -2.77
CA PHE A 79 -3.08 8.30 -2.65
C PHE A 79 -1.75 8.45 -1.91
N ARG A 80 -0.95 9.49 -2.20
CA ARG A 80 0.30 9.77 -1.47
C ARG A 80 0.05 9.93 0.02
N ARG A 81 -0.93 10.75 0.40
CA ARG A 81 -1.32 10.95 1.81
C ARG A 81 -1.72 9.64 2.48
N PHE A 82 -2.43 8.76 1.77
CA PHE A 82 -2.84 7.47 2.29
C PHE A 82 -1.68 6.48 2.42
N ILE A 83 -0.83 6.37 1.40
CA ILE A 83 0.37 5.51 1.40
C ILE A 83 1.36 5.93 2.50
N ASP A 84 1.57 7.23 2.72
CA ASP A 84 2.41 7.74 3.80
C ASP A 84 1.87 7.33 5.18
N PHE A 85 0.54 7.32 5.35
CA PHE A 85 -0.10 6.78 6.55
C PHE A 85 0.17 5.28 6.70
N VAL A 86 -0.05 4.50 5.64
CA VAL A 86 0.16 3.04 5.64
C VAL A 86 1.60 2.70 6.04
N LYS A 87 2.60 3.35 5.43
CA LYS A 87 4.01 3.20 5.78
C LYS A 87 4.28 3.50 7.25
N ARG A 88 3.78 4.64 7.73
CA ARG A 88 3.98 5.09 9.12
C ARG A 88 3.46 4.07 10.13
N VAL A 89 2.26 3.52 9.89
CA VAL A 89 1.65 2.54 10.80
C VAL A 89 2.19 1.11 10.63
N GLY A 90 3.12 0.90 9.70
CA GLY A 90 3.70 -0.41 9.41
C GLY A 90 2.76 -1.35 8.67
N GLY A 91 1.81 -0.80 7.91
CA GLY A 91 1.05 -1.55 6.93
C GLY A 91 1.81 -1.65 5.60
N HIS A 92 1.21 -2.35 4.65
CA HIS A 92 1.76 -2.54 3.32
C HIS A 92 0.64 -2.50 2.28
N PRO A 93 0.92 -2.02 1.07
CA PRO A 93 -0.02 -2.06 -0.04
C PRO A 93 -0.08 -3.47 -0.63
N PHE A 94 -1.17 -3.79 -1.31
CA PHE A 94 -1.22 -5.00 -2.12
C PHE A 94 -0.55 -4.77 -3.48
N LEU A 95 0.29 -5.72 -3.89
CA LEU A 95 1.06 -5.65 -5.13
C LEU A 95 0.24 -5.72 -6.42
N TYR A 96 -1.04 -6.09 -6.33
CA TYR A 96 -1.93 -6.11 -7.49
C TYR A 96 -2.51 -4.73 -7.82
N ALA A 97 -2.46 -3.79 -6.86
CA ALA A 97 -2.96 -2.43 -7.06
C ALA A 97 -1.87 -1.54 -7.69
N ASP A 98 -2.29 -0.42 -8.27
CA ASP A 98 -1.34 0.61 -8.72
C ASP A 98 -0.57 1.18 -7.52
N GLN A 99 0.75 1.31 -7.68
CA GLN A 99 1.64 1.76 -6.61
C GLN A 99 1.93 3.27 -6.75
N PHE A 100 1.59 4.06 -5.74
CA PHE A 100 1.77 5.52 -5.72
C PHE A 100 3.02 5.94 -4.94
N PHE A 101 4.12 5.24 -5.15
CA PHE A 101 5.39 5.45 -4.46
C PHE A 101 6.56 5.02 -5.33
N THR A 102 7.78 5.42 -4.98
CA THR A 102 8.98 5.13 -5.79
C THR A 102 9.52 3.71 -5.57
N GLU A 103 10.53 3.31 -6.36
CA GLU A 103 11.24 2.04 -6.14
C GLU A 103 11.94 2.02 -4.79
N GLU A 104 12.51 3.14 -4.36
CA GLU A 104 13.14 3.27 -3.05
C GLU A 104 12.12 3.08 -1.93
N GLU A 105 10.94 3.68 -2.06
CA GLU A 105 9.84 3.51 -1.11
C GLU A 105 9.26 2.08 -1.12
N PHE A 106 9.27 1.41 -2.28
CA PHE A 106 8.86 0.00 -2.40
C PHE A 106 9.68 -0.91 -1.48
N GLU A 107 11.00 -0.70 -1.40
CA GLU A 107 11.88 -1.46 -0.52
C GLU A 107 11.71 -1.13 0.97
N GLU A 108 11.03 -0.03 1.31
CA GLU A 108 10.65 0.25 2.70
C GLU A 108 9.40 -0.52 3.12
N PHE A 109 8.49 -0.84 2.20
CA PHE A 109 7.32 -1.68 2.45
C PHE A 109 7.67 -3.16 2.51
N PHE A 110 8.50 -3.65 1.57
CA PHE A 110 8.75 -5.08 1.40
C PHE A 110 10.19 -5.50 1.73
N ASP A 111 10.37 -6.68 2.31
CA ASP A 111 11.68 -7.31 2.49
C ASP A 111 11.98 -8.20 1.29
N LEU A 112 12.97 -7.80 0.50
CA LEU A 112 13.38 -8.53 -0.70
C LEU A 112 14.57 -9.47 -0.46
N ALA A 113 15.05 -9.63 0.77
CA ALA A 113 16.23 -10.42 1.08
C ALA A 113 16.10 -11.88 0.62
N LEU A 114 14.98 -12.54 0.95
CA LEU A 114 14.71 -13.91 0.51
C LEU A 114 14.54 -13.97 -1.01
N TRP A 115 13.80 -13.02 -1.58
CA TRP A 115 13.57 -12.95 -3.03
C TRP A 115 14.89 -12.84 -3.81
N ARG A 116 15.80 -11.95 -3.40
CA ARG A 116 17.14 -11.79 -3.99
C ARG A 116 17.97 -13.08 -3.89
N LYS A 117 17.95 -13.75 -2.73
CA LYS A 117 18.63 -15.05 -2.54
C LYS A 117 18.09 -16.12 -3.48
N CYS A 118 16.76 -16.21 -3.62
CA CYS A 118 16.12 -17.16 -4.53
C CYS A 118 16.50 -16.87 -5.99
N ARG A 119 16.50 -15.60 -6.40
CA ARG A 119 16.88 -15.22 -7.77
C ARG A 119 18.31 -15.60 -8.12
N ALA A 120 19.26 -15.29 -7.25
CA ALA A 120 20.65 -15.67 -7.43
C ALA A 120 20.81 -17.20 -7.52
N LYS A 121 20.16 -17.93 -6.61
CA LYS A 121 20.19 -19.41 -6.57
C LYS A 121 19.69 -20.05 -7.86
N TYR A 122 18.64 -19.49 -8.47
CA TYR A 122 18.00 -20.07 -9.66
C TYR A 122 18.41 -19.36 -10.96
N HIS A 123 19.46 -18.54 -10.94
CA HIS A 123 19.95 -17.80 -12.12
C HIS A 123 18.86 -16.96 -12.81
N ALA A 124 17.97 -16.35 -12.02
CA ALA A 124 16.85 -15.55 -12.52
C ALA A 124 17.23 -14.10 -12.86
N ASP A 125 18.40 -13.64 -12.45
CA ASP A 125 18.86 -12.26 -12.68
C ASP A 125 19.07 -11.98 -14.18
N GLY A 126 18.50 -10.86 -14.65
CA GLY A 126 18.46 -10.51 -16.07
C GLY A 126 17.47 -11.32 -16.92
N ASN A 127 16.93 -12.43 -16.43
CA ASN A 127 15.98 -13.28 -17.17
C ASN A 127 14.51 -12.92 -16.93
N PHE A 128 14.21 -12.31 -15.79
CA PHE A 128 12.86 -11.86 -15.43
C PHE A 128 12.89 -10.44 -14.88
N PRO A 129 11.80 -9.67 -15.04
CA PRO A 129 11.65 -8.37 -14.40
C PRO A 129 11.89 -8.45 -12.88
N THR A 130 12.29 -7.33 -12.28
CA THR A 130 12.26 -7.16 -10.84
C THR A 130 10.80 -7.11 -10.35
N LEU A 131 10.59 -7.25 -9.03
CA LEU A 131 9.24 -7.08 -8.47
C LEU A 131 8.71 -5.67 -8.72
N TRP A 132 9.57 -4.65 -8.56
CA TRP A 132 9.21 -3.27 -8.85
C TRP A 132 8.81 -3.08 -10.31
N GLU A 133 9.62 -3.55 -11.26
CA GLU A 133 9.32 -3.46 -12.69
C GLU A 133 7.99 -4.13 -13.05
N LYS A 134 7.58 -5.14 -12.28
CA LYS A 134 6.32 -5.86 -12.49
C LYS A 134 5.09 -5.12 -11.94
N VAL A 135 5.25 -4.34 -10.86
CA VAL A 135 4.13 -3.76 -10.10
C VAL A 135 4.05 -2.25 -10.18
N ARG A 136 5.09 -1.58 -10.68
CA ARG A 136 5.05 -0.13 -10.90
C ARG A 136 3.94 0.23 -11.88
N PRO A 137 3.30 1.39 -11.72
CA PRO A 137 2.33 1.86 -12.69
C PRO A 137 2.93 2.02 -14.09
N GLU A 138 2.12 1.79 -15.12
CA GLU A 138 2.54 2.00 -16.51
C GLU A 138 2.74 3.49 -16.85
N VAL A 139 1.97 4.35 -16.18
CA VAL A 139 2.07 5.81 -16.30
C VAL A 139 2.84 6.38 -15.12
N ASP A 140 3.61 7.44 -15.36
CA ASP A 140 4.33 8.12 -14.29
C ASP A 140 3.37 8.97 -13.45
N ILE A 141 2.72 8.33 -12.47
CA ILE A 141 1.68 8.97 -11.65
C ILE A 141 2.25 10.14 -10.83
N LEU A 142 3.54 10.07 -10.46
CA LEU A 142 4.22 11.14 -9.75
C LEU A 142 4.40 12.37 -10.65
N LYS A 143 4.67 12.18 -11.95
CA LYS A 143 4.70 13.27 -12.94
C LYS A 143 3.32 13.83 -13.29
N ILE A 144 2.26 13.02 -13.22
CA ILE A 144 0.88 13.52 -13.36
C ILE A 144 0.58 14.54 -12.25
N GLY A 145 1.21 14.39 -11.08
CA GLY A 145 1.47 15.48 -10.15
C GLY A 145 0.24 16.13 -9.50
N ASP A 146 0.36 17.43 -9.24
CA ASP A 146 -0.59 18.31 -8.51
C ASP A 146 -1.86 18.68 -9.31
N VAL A 147 -2.14 17.99 -10.43
CA VAL A 147 -3.34 18.27 -11.25
C VAL A 147 -4.61 17.98 -10.45
N THR A 148 -5.34 19.04 -10.15
CA THR A 148 -6.66 18.95 -9.54
C THR A 148 -7.72 18.89 -10.64
N LEU A 149 -8.37 17.74 -10.75
CA LEU A 149 -9.48 17.56 -11.69
C LEU A 149 -10.64 18.44 -11.27
N PHE A 150 -11.40 18.99 -12.23
CA PHE A 150 -12.58 19.84 -11.99
C PHE A 150 -12.34 21.16 -11.23
N GLU A 151 -11.09 21.60 -11.08
CA GLU A 151 -10.73 22.84 -10.36
C GLU A 151 -11.52 24.07 -10.85
N ASN A 152 -11.72 24.20 -12.16
CA ASN A 152 -12.41 25.34 -12.77
C ASN A 152 -13.96 25.29 -12.71
N LYS A 153 -14.57 24.18 -12.25
CA LYS A 153 -16.04 24.06 -12.16
C LYS A 153 -16.63 24.85 -10.98
N LYS A 154 -15.83 25.34 -10.04
CA LYS A 154 -16.29 26.15 -8.90
C LYS A 154 -16.79 27.56 -9.28
N HIS A 155 -16.57 28.01 -10.52
CA HIS A 155 -16.90 29.36 -10.98
C HIS A 155 -17.91 29.40 -12.14
N ALA A 156 -18.59 28.30 -12.42
CA ALA A 156 -19.67 28.21 -13.41
C ALA A 156 -21.04 28.12 -12.73
#